data_AF-A0A969L7M8-F1
#
_entry.id   AF-A0A969L7M8-F1
#
_cell.length_a   1.000
_cell.length_b   1.000
_cell.length_c   1.000
_cell.angle_alpha   90.00
_cell.angle_beta   90.00
_cell.angle_gamma   90.00
#
_symmetry.space_group_name_H-M   'P 1'
#
loop_
_entity.id
_entity.type
_entity.pdbx_description
1 polymer ?
#
loop_
_entity_poly.entity_id
_entity_poly.type
_entity_poly.pdbx_seq_one_letter_code
_entity_poly.pdbx_strand_id
1 'polypeptide(L)'
;MAYGISASTFLMSAGVSPAVSSASVHLAEVFTTASSGYFHWRLGNVDKKLFIQLALPGAFGAVLGAFVLTSIDGNIIKPYIQMYLLMMGLVICIKAFKKLAFQEPKRIRLLALFGGFV
;
A
#
# COMPACT_ATOMS: atom_id res chain seq x y z
N MET A 1 -4.76 4.28 5.58
CA MET A 1 -5.42 3.87 4.32
C MET A 1 -6.50 4.83 3.81
N ALA A 2 -7.42 5.39 4.63
CA ALA A 2 -8.39 6.36 4.08
C ALA A 2 -7.79 7.74 3.72
N TYR A 3 -6.73 8.15 4.45
CA TYR A 3 -6.05 9.43 4.24
C TYR A 3 -5.65 9.69 2.79
N GLY A 4 -5.01 8.74 2.11
CA GLY A 4 -4.46 8.97 0.78
C GLY A 4 -5.52 9.27 -0.28
N ILE A 5 -6.69 8.64 -0.18
CA ILE A 5 -7.81 8.85 -1.11
C ILE A 5 -8.42 10.23 -0.89
N SER A 6 -8.69 10.60 0.37
CA SER A 6 -9.25 11.91 0.72
C SER A 6 -8.29 13.05 0.38
N ALA A 7 -7.01 12.90 0.71
CA ALA A 7 -5.99 13.91 0.43
C ALA A 7 -5.74 14.08 -1.07
N SER A 8 -5.66 12.99 -1.83
CA SER A 8 -5.49 13.07 -3.29
C SER A 8 -6.71 13.73 -3.96
N THR A 9 -7.92 13.38 -3.52
CA THR A 9 -9.15 13.99 -4.04
C THR A 9 -9.17 15.50 -3.77
N PHE A 10 -8.83 15.91 -2.54
CA PHE A 10 -8.75 17.32 -2.18
C PHE A 10 -7.71 18.07 -3.01
N LEU A 11 -6.48 17.56 -3.10
CA LEU A 11 -5.40 18.20 -3.86
C LEU A 11 -5.74 18.32 -5.35
N MET A 12 -6.28 17.26 -5.96
CA MET A 12 -6.72 17.30 -7.35
C MET A 12 -7.89 18.28 -7.55
N SER A 13 -8.84 18.34 -6.62
CA SER A 13 -9.95 19.31 -6.67
C SER A 13 -9.48 20.76 -6.52
N ALA A 14 -8.38 20.97 -5.79
CA ALA A 14 -7.71 22.26 -5.65
C ALA A 14 -6.83 22.62 -6.86
N GLY A 15 -6.81 21.81 -7.92
CA GLY A 15 -6.06 22.07 -9.15
C GLY A 15 -4.61 21.57 -9.15
N VAL A 16 -4.19 20.80 -8.13
CA VAL A 16 -2.85 20.19 -8.11
C VAL A 16 -2.79 19.05 -9.12
N SER A 17 -1.68 18.97 -9.87
CA SER A 17 -1.51 17.92 -10.88
C SER A 17 -1.52 16.51 -10.24
N PRO A 18 -2.01 15.47 -10.93
CA PRO A 18 -2.06 14.11 -10.38
C PRO A 18 -0.69 13.59 -9.90
N ALA A 19 0.37 13.94 -10.61
CA ALA A 19 1.74 13.54 -10.26
C ALA A 19 2.19 14.17 -8.93
N VAL A 20 1.97 15.48 -8.75
CA VAL A 20 2.33 16.18 -7.51
C VAL A 20 1.45 15.73 -6.36
N SER A 21 0.14 15.58 -6.58
CA SER A 21 -0.80 15.07 -5.59
C SER A 21 -0.38 13.69 -5.08
N SER A 22 -0.07 12.76 -5.99
CA SER A 22 0.39 11.43 -5.62
C SER A 22 1.70 11.48 -4.82
N ALA A 23 2.70 12.22 -5.30
CA ALA A 23 3.98 12.35 -4.62
C ALA A 23 3.83 12.93 -3.20
N SER A 24 3.06 14.01 -3.03
CA SER A 24 2.84 14.64 -1.73
C SER A 24 2.16 13.69 -0.74
N VAL A 25 1.13 12.96 -1.18
CA VAL A 25 0.40 12.01 -0.33
C VAL A 25 1.31 10.86 0.12
N HIS A 26 2.08 10.27 -0.80
CA HIS A 26 2.98 9.17 -0.47
C HIS A 26 4.11 9.62 0.45
N LEU A 27 4.67 10.82 0.24
CA LEU A 27 5.69 11.37 1.14
C LEU A 27 5.14 11.58 2.56
N ALA A 28 3.93 12.15 2.68
CA ALA A 28 3.26 12.31 3.97
C ALA A 28 2.96 10.95 4.63
N GLU A 29 2.54 9.95 3.84
CA GLU A 29 2.29 8.60 4.33
C GLU A 29 3.55 7.93 4.84
N VAL A 30 4.68 8.02 4.13
CA VAL A 30 5.97 7.50 4.59
C VAL A 30 6.36 8.13 5.94
N PHE A 31 6.23 9.46 6.07
CA PHE A 31 6.60 10.14 7.31
C PHE A 31 5.69 9.76 8.49
N THR A 32 4.39 9.71 8.28
CA THR A 32 3.41 9.40 9.34
C THR A 32 3.48 7.94 9.76
N THR A 33 3.64 7.02 8.81
CA THR A 33 3.84 5.59 9.09
C THR A 33 5.18 5.31 9.77
N ALA A 34 6.26 5.96 9.35
CA ALA A 34 7.56 5.86 10.02
C ALA A 34 7.48 6.36 11.47
N SER A 35 6.84 7.52 11.69
CA SER A 35 6.63 8.09 13.02
C SER A 35 5.82 7.15 13.90
N SER A 36 4.70 6.61 13.39
CA SER A 36 3.90 5.61 14.10
C SER A 36 4.71 4.34 14.42
N GLY A 37 5.44 3.81 13.44
CA GLY A 37 6.31 2.63 13.60
C GLY A 37 7.40 2.84 14.65
N TYR A 38 8.00 4.03 14.71
CA TYR A 38 8.99 4.38 15.72
C TYR A 38 8.42 4.31 17.14
N PHE A 39 7.21 4.84 17.37
CA PHE A 39 6.56 4.74 18.68
C PHE A 39 6.18 3.30 19.03
N HIS A 40 5.71 2.50 18.07
CA HIS A 40 5.49 1.07 18.30
C HIS A 40 6.77 0.34 18.70
N TRP A 41 7.90 0.65 18.06
CA TRP A 41 9.19 0.08 18.41
C TRP A 41 9.66 0.52 19.79
N ARG A 42 9.58 1.82 20.10
CA ARG A 42 9.99 2.38 21.40
C ARG A 42 9.19 1.82 22.56
N LEU A 43 7.90 1.57 22.36
CA LEU A 43 7.00 1.00 23.38
C LEU A 43 7.14 -0.53 23.52
N GLY A 44 7.99 -1.19 22.70
CA GLY A 44 8.20 -2.64 22.77
C GLY A 44 7.13 -3.46 22.06
N ASN A 45 6.25 -2.84 21.27
CA ASN A 45 5.13 -3.50 20.58
C ASN A 45 5.52 -4.08 19.22
N VAL A 46 6.79 -4.44 19.01
CA VAL A 46 7.31 -4.95 17.74
C VAL A 46 7.93 -6.33 17.92
N ASP A 47 7.30 -7.33 17.31
CA ASP A 47 7.91 -8.64 17.12
C ASP A 47 8.97 -8.57 16.01
N LYS A 48 10.24 -8.73 16.39
CA LYS A 48 11.38 -8.65 15.46
C LYS A 48 11.34 -9.72 14.37
N LYS A 49 10.86 -10.92 14.69
CA LYS A 49 10.77 -12.03 13.72
C LYS A 49 9.70 -11.73 12.69
N LEU A 50 8.53 -11.27 13.14
CA LEU A 50 7.45 -10.86 12.24
C LEU A 50 7.87 -9.65 11.38
N PHE A 51 8.49 -8.65 12.00
CA PHE A 51 8.99 -7.46 11.31
C PHE A 51 9.94 -7.81 10.17
N ILE A 52 10.96 -8.63 10.42
CA ILE A 52 11.92 -9.03 9.38
C ILE A 52 11.25 -9.87 8.28
N GLN A 53 10.33 -10.77 8.66
CA GLN A 53 9.57 -11.59 7.72
C GLN A 53 8.59 -10.81 6.84
N LEU A 54 8.25 -9.57 7.22
CA LEU A 54 7.42 -8.68 6.42
C LEU A 54 8.27 -7.65 5.67
N ALA A 55 9.18 -6.96 6.36
CA ALA A 55 9.93 -5.83 5.84
C ALA A 55 10.85 -6.21 4.68
N LEU A 56 11.64 -7.28 4.82
CA LEU A 56 12.59 -7.69 3.76
C LEU A 56 11.89 -8.17 2.48
N PRO A 57 11.02 -9.20 2.52
CA PRO A 57 10.31 -9.64 1.32
C PRO A 57 9.36 -8.56 0.77
N GLY A 58 8.76 -7.74 1.63
CA GLY A 58 7.92 -6.62 1.19
C GLY A 58 8.69 -5.55 0.45
N ALA A 59 9.83 -5.10 0.99
CA ALA A 59 10.70 -4.14 0.30
C ALA A 59 11.22 -4.70 -1.03
N PHE A 60 11.61 -5.97 -1.05
CA PHE A 60 12.03 -6.64 -2.27
C PHE A 60 10.89 -6.73 -3.30
N GLY A 61 9.69 -7.09 -2.87
CA GLY A 61 8.48 -7.07 -3.68
C GLY A 61 8.22 -5.69 -4.28
N ALA A 62 8.29 -4.63 -3.47
CA ALA A 62 8.06 -3.26 -3.91
C ALA A 62 9.08 -2.77 -4.94
N VAL A 63 10.36 -3.07 -4.73
CA VAL A 63 11.39 -2.73 -5.73
C VAL A 63 11.15 -3.47 -7.03
N LEU A 64 10.82 -4.77 -6.98
CA LEU A 64 10.51 -5.55 -8.17
C LEU A 64 9.25 -5.04 -8.88
N GLY A 65 8.19 -4.75 -8.14
CA GLY A 65 6.93 -4.21 -8.67
C GLY A 65 7.14 -2.87 -9.36
N ALA A 66 7.86 -1.95 -8.69
CA ALA A 66 8.22 -0.66 -9.26
C ALA A 66 9.04 -0.82 -10.55
N PHE A 67 10.06 -1.69 -10.55
CA PHE A 67 10.90 -1.93 -11.72
C PHE A 67 10.11 -2.48 -12.91
N VAL A 68 9.23 -3.47 -12.67
CA VAL A 68 8.35 -4.03 -13.71
C VAL A 68 7.43 -2.94 -14.25
N LEU A 69 6.83 -2.13 -13.36
CA LEU A 69 5.87 -1.10 -13.76
C LEU A 69 6.53 0.01 -14.57
N THR A 70 7.75 0.43 -14.22
CA THR A 70 8.49 1.46 -14.95
C THR A 70 9.08 0.96 -16.27
N SER A 71 9.19 -0.35 -16.45
CA SER A 71 9.71 -0.97 -17.68
C SER A 71 8.65 -1.11 -18.78
N ILE A 72 7.37 -0.93 -18.45
CA ILE A 72 6.24 -1.06 -19.39
C ILE A 72 5.69 0.33 -19.72
N ASP A 73 5.21 0.52 -20.96
CA ASP A 73 4.56 1.78 -21.37
C ASP A 73 3.36 2.10 -20.47
N GLY A 74 3.42 3.28 -19.85
CA GLY A 74 2.39 3.79 -18.94
C GLY A 74 0.99 3.82 -19.56
N ASN A 75 0.86 4.06 -20.86
CA ASN A 75 -0.44 4.11 -21.53
C ASN A 75 -1.04 2.72 -21.73
N ILE A 76 -0.21 1.70 -21.88
CA ILE A 76 -0.66 0.31 -22.00
C ILE A 76 -1.09 -0.21 -20.63
N ILE A 77 -0.33 0.08 -19.57
CA ILE A 77 -0.56 -0.51 -18.24
C ILE A 77 -1.64 0.21 -17.41
N LYS A 78 -1.85 1.51 -17.64
CA LYS A 78 -2.89 2.33 -16.96
C LYS A 78 -4.28 1.66 -16.89
N PRO A 79 -4.90 1.18 -17.98
CA PRO A 79 -6.24 0.57 -17.91
C PRO A 79 -6.26 -0.70 -17.04
N TYR A 80 -5.19 -1.50 -17.04
CA TYR A 80 -5.10 -2.70 -16.20
C TYR A 80 -5.04 -2.33 -14.71
N ILE A 81 -4.26 -1.30 -14.35
CA ILE A 81 -4.19 -0.81 -12.97
C ILE A 81 -5.56 -0.29 -12.53
N GLN A 82 -6.25 0.49 -13.36
CA GLN A 82 -7.59 1.01 -13.06
C GLN A 82 -8.60 -0.12 -12.84
N MET A 83 -8.57 -1.14 -13.69
CA MET A 83 -9.45 -2.32 -13.54
C MET A 83 -9.16 -3.07 -12.24
N TYR A 84 -7.88 -3.26 -11.90
CA TYR A 84 -7.47 -3.89 -10.64
C TYR A 84 -7.94 -3.10 -9.43
N LEU A 85 -7.73 -1.79 -9.41
CA LEU A 85 -8.17 -0.91 -8.31
C LEU A 85 -9.68 -0.92 -8.14
N LEU A 86 -10.44 -0.92 -9.25
CA LEU A 86 -11.90 -1.03 -9.22
C LEU A 86 -12.35 -2.35 -8.58
N MET A 87 -11.75 -3.48 -8.99
CA MET A 87 -12.03 -4.78 -8.39
C MET A 87 -11.71 -4.81 -6.89
N MET A 88 -10.56 -4.29 -6.49
CA MET A 88 -10.17 -4.23 -5.08
C MET A 88 -11.11 -3.35 -4.26
N GLY A 89 -11.55 -2.21 -4.80
CA GLY A 89 -12.57 -1.37 -4.18
C GLY A 89 -13.88 -2.12 -3.92
N LEU A 90 -14.38 -2.85 -4.92
CA LEU A 90 -15.56 -3.70 -4.78
C LEU A 90 -15.37 -4.79 -3.71
N VAL A 91 -14.22 -5.47 -3.71
CA VAL A 91 -13.89 -6.48 -2.70
C VAL A 91 -13.90 -5.90 -1.29
N ILE A 92 -13.35 -4.70 -1.10
CA ILE A 92 -13.36 -3.99 0.20
C ILE A 92 -14.79 -3.65 0.60
N CYS A 93 -15.61 -3.09 -0.30
CA CYS A 93 -17.01 -2.80 -0.03
C CYS A 93 -17.79 -4.04 0.39
N ILE A 94 -17.63 -5.17 -0.32
CA ILE A 94 -18.29 -6.44 0.02
C ILE A 94 -17.82 -6.95 1.39
N LYS A 95 -16.52 -6.87 1.68
CA LYS A 95 -15.96 -7.31 2.97
C LYS A 95 -16.43 -6.44 4.13
N ALA A 96 -16.68 -5.15 3.93
CA ALA A 96 -17.14 -4.24 4.98
C ALA A 96 -18.49 -4.68 5.59
N PHE A 97 -19.35 -5.34 4.81
CA PHE A 97 -20.65 -5.85 5.27
C PHE A 97 -20.62 -7.31 5.74
N LYS A 98 -19.48 -7.99 5.65
CA LYS A 98 -19.33 -9.39 6.10
C LYS A 98 -18.60 -9.44 7.45
N LYS A 99 -19.10 -10.26 8.38
CA LYS A 99 -18.32 -10.64 9.58
C LYS A 99 -17.11 -11.46 9.13
N LEU A 100 -15.92 -10.91 9.29
CA LEU A 100 -14.67 -11.60 9.01
C LEU A 100 -14.27 -12.43 10.23
N ALA A 101 -14.05 -13.73 10.04
CA ALA A 101 -13.40 -14.57 11.05
C ALA A 101 -11.89 -14.33 10.98
N PHE A 102 -11.25 -14.08 12.12
CA PHE A 102 -9.81 -13.94 12.19
C PHE A 102 -9.14 -15.30 11.91
N GLN A 103 -8.27 -15.34 10.92
CA GLN A 103 -7.47 -16.53 10.62
C GLN A 103 -5.99 -16.15 10.68
N GLU A 104 -5.18 -16.97 11.36
CA GLU A 104 -3.75 -16.72 11.41
C GLU A 104 -3.11 -16.95 10.03
N PRO A 105 -2.31 -15.98 9.53
CA PRO A 105 -1.69 -16.09 8.23
C PRO A 105 -0.58 -17.15 8.25
N LYS A 106 -0.77 -18.24 7.48
CA LYS A 106 0.20 -19.35 7.40
C LYS A 106 1.45 -19.06 6.55
N ARG A 107 1.43 -18.03 5.69
CA ARG A 107 2.49 -17.75 4.68
C ARG A 107 2.90 -16.27 4.65
N ILE A 108 3.28 -15.73 5.80
CA ILE A 108 3.60 -14.32 6.04
C ILE A 108 4.61 -13.75 5.02
N ARG A 109 5.69 -14.49 4.71
CA ARG A 109 6.73 -14.04 3.75
C ARG A 109 6.21 -13.87 2.32
N LEU A 110 5.34 -14.77 1.87
CA LEU A 110 4.74 -14.68 0.53
C LEU A 110 3.72 -13.55 0.48
N LEU A 111 2.92 -13.42 1.54
CA LEU A 111 2.00 -12.29 1.71
C LEU A 111 2.75 -10.95 1.65
N ALA A 112 3.91 -10.85 2.29
CA ALA A 112 4.74 -9.66 2.23
C ALA A 112 5.28 -9.39 0.82
N LEU A 113 5.82 -10.42 0.14
CA LEU A 113 6.39 -10.25 -1.20
C LEU A 113 5.34 -9.82 -2.22
N PHE A 114 4.20 -10.53 -2.28
CA PHE A 114 3.11 -10.18 -3.19
C PHE A 114 2.41 -8.88 -2.77
N GLY A 115 2.26 -8.63 -1.47
CA GLY A 115 1.68 -7.40 -0.95
C GLY A 115 2.57 -6.18 -1.19
N GLY A 116 3.89 -6.34 -1.22
CA GLY A 116 4.82 -5.27 -1.58
C GLY A 116 4.91 -5.06 -3.09
N PHE A 117 4.71 -6.10 -3.90
CA PHE A 117 4.76 -6.02 -5.37
C PHE A 117 3.64 -5.16 -5.99
N VAL A 118 2.50 -5.07 -5.32
CA VAL A 118 1.31 -4.34 -5.75
C VAL A 118 1.33 -2.91 -5.21
#